data_AF-A0A2T1EMS4-F1
#
_entry.id   AF-A0A2T1EMS4-F1
#
_cell.length_a   1.000
_cell.length_b   1.000
_cell.length_c   1.000
_cell.angle_alpha   90.00
_cell.angle_beta   90.00
_cell.angle_gamma   90.00
#
_symmetry.space_group_name_H-M   'P 1'
#
loop_
_entity.id
_entity.type
_entity.pdbx_description
1 polymer ?
#
loop_
_entity_poly.entity_id
_entity_poly.type
_entity_poly.pdbx_seq_one_letter_code
_entity_poly.pdbx_strand_id
1 'polypeptide(L)'
;MYYFDYLPDELVALFYAKADIFVYHSYHEGFGLPVLEAMTLGAPVVTSNTSSLPEVAGDAAILVDPKDVISLAEAILRVVGDHNLRNELIIKGKAQAKLYS
;
A
#
# COMPACT_ATOMS: atom_id res chain seq x y z
N MET A 1 18.80 5.83 1.35
CA MET A 1 17.80 6.00 0.28
C MET A 1 18.39 5.36 -0.95
N TYR A 2 17.69 4.39 -1.54
CA TYR A 2 18.09 3.74 -2.79
C TYR A 2 17.09 4.12 -3.87
N TYR A 3 17.59 4.42 -5.06
CA TYR A 3 16.80 4.71 -6.25
C TYR A 3 17.22 3.71 -7.33
N PHE A 4 16.24 3.14 -8.00
CA PHE A 4 16.44 2.17 -9.07
C PHE A 4 15.77 2.72 -10.32
N ASP A 5 16.44 2.62 -11.47
CA ASP A 5 15.86 2.98 -12.76
C ASP A 5 14.83 1.91 -13.16
N TYR A 6 15.28 0.87 -13.86
CA TYR A 6 14.46 -0.27 -14.23
C TYR A 6 14.69 -1.43 -13.26
N LEU A 7 13.60 -2.06 -12.85
CA LEU A 7 13.60 -3.33 -12.13
C LEU A 7 12.77 -4.35 -12.94
N PRO A 8 13.30 -5.55 -13.19
CA PRO A 8 12.51 -6.67 -13.67
C PRO A 8 11.35 -6.98 -12.72
N ASP A 9 10.25 -7.49 -13.27
CA ASP A 9 9.02 -7.79 -12.54
C ASP A 9 9.25 -8.71 -11.34
N GLU A 10 10.18 -9.68 -11.45
CA GLU A 10 10.52 -10.58 -10.35
C GLU A 10 11.15 -9.84 -9.15
N LEU A 11 11.93 -8.79 -9.42
CA LEU A 11 12.53 -7.98 -8.35
C LEU A 11 11.50 -7.03 -7.73
N VAL A 12 10.62 -6.44 -8.54
CA VAL A 12 9.51 -5.63 -8.03
C VAL A 12 8.63 -6.48 -7.13
N ALA A 13 8.29 -7.69 -7.57
CA ALA A 13 7.48 -8.62 -6.79
C ALA A 13 8.16 -9.03 -5.48
N LEU A 14 9.47 -9.28 -5.53
CA LEU A 14 10.28 -9.55 -4.35
C LEU A 14 10.25 -8.37 -3.36
N PHE A 15 10.35 -7.13 -3.85
CA PHE A 15 10.31 -5.95 -2.98
C PHE A 15 8.96 -5.79 -2.30
N TYR A 16 7.84 -5.94 -3.02
CA TYR A 16 6.52 -5.96 -2.38
C TYR A 16 6.43 -7.07 -1.33
N ALA A 17 6.83 -8.29 -1.67
CA ALA A 17 6.74 -9.44 -0.75
C ALA A 17 7.65 -9.33 0.49
N LYS A 18 8.64 -8.43 0.47
CA LYS A 18 9.58 -8.20 1.59
C LYS A 18 9.39 -6.84 2.26
N ALA A 19 8.53 -5.98 1.74
CA ALA A 19 8.30 -4.67 2.31
C ALA A 19 7.51 -4.76 3.61
N ASP A 20 7.99 -4.07 4.65
CA ASP A 20 7.21 -3.84 5.87
C ASP A 20 6.02 -2.90 5.63
N ILE A 21 6.10 -2.08 4.57
CA ILE A 21 5.08 -1.13 4.15
C ILE A 21 5.29 -0.70 2.69
N PHE A 22 4.21 -0.52 1.95
CA PHE A 22 4.15 0.17 0.67
C PHE A 22 3.37 1.47 0.83
N VAL A 23 3.99 2.58 0.42
CA VAL A 23 3.41 3.93 0.56
C VAL A 23 3.12 4.47 -0.83
N TYR A 24 1.85 4.82 -1.07
CA TYR A 24 1.38 5.31 -2.36
C TYR A 24 0.43 6.51 -2.18
N HIS A 25 1.00 7.69 -1.91
CA HIS A 25 0.24 8.89 -1.53
C HIS A 25 -0.10 9.83 -2.72
N SER A 26 -0.48 9.26 -3.88
CA SER A 26 -0.80 10.03 -5.08
C SER A 26 -1.98 10.99 -4.90
N TYR A 27 -1.94 12.15 -5.56
CA TYR A 27 -3.04 13.13 -5.53
C TYR A 27 -4.21 12.74 -6.44
N HIS A 28 -3.88 12.14 -7.58
CA HIS A 28 -4.83 11.71 -8.62
C HIS A 28 -4.38 10.39 -9.20
N GLU A 29 -5.29 9.45 -9.34
CA GLU A 29 -4.99 8.13 -9.90
C GLU A 29 -6.07 7.65 -10.85
N GLY A 30 -5.66 6.77 -11.77
CA GLY A 30 -6.60 6.06 -12.63
C GLY A 30 -7.30 4.96 -11.82
N PHE A 31 -6.71 3.77 -11.84
CA PHE A 31 -7.32 2.58 -11.22
C PHE A 31 -6.65 2.12 -9.91
N GLY A 32 -5.46 2.61 -9.57
CA GLY A 32 -4.77 2.16 -8.35
C GLY A 32 -4.13 0.76 -8.45
N LEU A 33 -3.67 0.36 -9.64
CA LEU A 33 -2.97 -0.92 -9.84
C LEU A 33 -1.79 -1.16 -8.87
N PRO A 34 -0.93 -0.17 -8.55
CA PRO A 34 0.16 -0.39 -7.60
C PRO A 34 -0.32 -0.82 -6.20
N VAL A 35 -1.51 -0.34 -5.78
CA VAL A 35 -2.13 -0.77 -4.52
C VAL A 35 -2.56 -2.23 -4.59
N LEU A 36 -3.18 -2.65 -5.69
CA LEU A 36 -3.60 -4.05 -5.88
C LEU A 36 -2.41 -5.01 -5.99
N GLU A 37 -1.34 -4.61 -6.68
CA GLU A 37 -0.09 -5.38 -6.78
C GLU A 37 0.53 -5.59 -5.40
N ALA A 38 0.68 -4.50 -4.64
CA ALA A 38 1.17 -4.52 -3.26
C ALA A 38 0.32 -5.47 -2.38
N MET A 39 -1.00 -5.31 -2.41
CA MET A 39 -1.93 -6.16 -1.66
C MET A 39 -1.85 -7.64 -2.05
N THR A 40 -1.77 -7.93 -3.36
CA THR A 40 -1.67 -9.30 -3.89
C THR A 40 -0.41 -10.00 -3.36
N LEU A 41 0.71 -9.28 -3.33
CA LEU A 41 1.99 -9.79 -2.89
C LEU A 41 2.18 -9.74 -1.36
N GLY A 42 1.22 -9.15 -0.65
CA GLY A 42 1.20 -9.09 0.81
C GLY A 42 2.03 -7.97 1.41
N ALA A 43 2.22 -6.87 0.68
CA ALA A 43 2.74 -5.63 1.24
C ALA A 43 1.60 -4.87 1.95
N PRO A 44 1.75 -4.46 3.21
CA PRO A 44 0.82 -3.56 3.89
C PRO A 44 0.79 -2.20 3.18
N VAL A 45 -0.39 -1.61 2.99
CA VAL A 45 -0.55 -0.39 2.20
C VAL A 45 -0.93 0.82 3.06
N VAL A 46 -0.25 1.94 2.83
CA VAL A 46 -0.69 3.29 3.20
C VAL A 46 -0.87 4.08 1.90
N THR A 47 -2.08 4.59 1.66
CA THR A 47 -2.43 5.24 0.39
C THR A 47 -3.33 6.45 0.61
N SER A 48 -3.52 7.27 -0.42
CA SER A 48 -4.37 8.46 -0.34
C SER A 48 -5.85 8.10 -0.19
N ASN A 49 -6.59 8.96 0.51
CA ASN A 49 -8.04 8.90 0.63
C ASN A 49 -8.78 9.57 -0.55
N THR A 50 -8.10 9.80 -1.68
CA THR A 50 -8.63 10.53 -2.84
C THR A 50 -8.74 9.63 -4.07
N SER A 51 -9.51 10.08 -5.07
CA SER A 51 -9.63 9.40 -6.36
C SER A 51 -10.18 7.96 -6.22
N SER A 52 -9.66 7.00 -6.98
CA SER A 52 -10.09 5.59 -6.94
C SER A 52 -9.50 4.79 -5.78
N LEU A 53 -8.53 5.34 -5.05
CA LEU A 53 -7.78 4.59 -4.04
C LEU A 53 -8.62 4.12 -2.85
N PRO A 54 -9.58 4.90 -2.30
CA PRO A 54 -10.46 4.41 -1.22
C PRO A 54 -11.30 3.20 -1.64
N GLU A 55 -11.78 3.19 -2.89
CA GLU A 55 -12.60 2.11 -3.42
C GLU A 55 -11.76 0.84 -3.61
N VAL A 56 -10.60 0.99 -4.24
CA VAL A 56 -9.68 -0.12 -4.54
C VAL A 56 -9.12 -0.72 -3.25
N ALA A 57 -8.75 0.13 -2.29
CA ALA A 57 -8.15 -0.31 -1.04
C ALA A 57 -9.16 -0.87 -0.04
N GLY A 58 -10.42 -0.46 -0.09
CA GLY A 58 -11.44 -0.87 0.87
C GLY A 58 -11.01 -0.59 2.32
N ASP A 59 -11.19 -1.58 3.21
CA ASP A 59 -10.72 -1.53 4.59
C ASP A 59 -9.33 -2.17 4.79
N ALA A 60 -8.63 -2.46 3.69
CA ALA A 60 -7.37 -3.20 3.67
C ALA A 60 -6.10 -2.33 3.64
N ALA A 61 -6.26 -1.01 3.69
CA ALA A 61 -5.16 -0.04 3.76
C ALA A 61 -5.44 1.05 4.79
N ILE A 62 -4.41 1.76 5.21
CA ILE A 62 -4.58 3.04 5.91
C ILE A 62 -4.72 4.14 4.86
N LEU A 63 -5.86 4.83 4.89
CA LEU A 63 -6.14 5.95 4.01
C LEU A 63 -5.77 7.27 4.71
N VAL A 64 -4.96 8.10 4.05
CA VAL A 64 -4.53 9.41 4.56
C VAL A 64 -4.86 10.52 3.57
N ASP A 65 -5.06 11.75 4.04
CA ASP A 65 -5.10 12.90 3.14
C ASP A 65 -3.68 13.13 2.58
N PRO A 66 -3.46 13.11 1.25
CA PRO A 66 -2.13 13.31 0.67
C PRO A 66 -1.52 14.69 0.97
N LYS A 67 -2.33 15.67 1.44
CA LYS A 67 -1.86 16.99 1.89
C LYS A 67 -1.46 17.01 3.36
N ASP A 68 -1.85 16.01 4.13
CA ASP A 68 -1.54 15.90 5.55
C ASP A 68 -0.30 15.02 5.76
N VAL A 69 0.85 15.67 5.69
CA VAL A 69 2.16 15.03 5.87
C VAL A 69 2.34 14.45 7.27
N ILE A 70 1.63 14.97 8.28
CA ILE A 70 1.72 14.47 9.66
C ILE A 70 0.96 13.16 9.76
N SER A 71 -0.27 13.12 9.26
CA SER A 71 -1.07 11.89 9.21
C SER A 71 -0.37 10.78 8.41
N LEU A 72 0.27 11.12 7.28
CA LEU A 72 1.08 10.18 6.52
C LEU A 72 2.25 9.61 7.36
N ALA A 73 3.00 10.46 8.04
CA ALA A 73 4.12 10.04 8.88
C ALA A 73 3.65 9.15 10.05
N GLU A 74 2.57 9.51 10.72
CA GLU A 74 1.96 8.73 11.81
C GLU A 74 1.49 7.36 11.32
N ALA A 75 0.84 7.30 10.14
CA ALA A 75 0.41 6.06 9.53
C ALA A 75 1.58 5.12 9.22
N ILE A 76 2.66 5.67 8.64
CA ILE A 76 3.89 4.90 8.36
C ILE A 76 4.48 4.34 9.66
N LEU A 77 4.67 5.18 10.68
CA LEU A 77 5.22 4.77 11.96
C LEU A 77 4.36 3.71 12.65
N ARG A 78 3.03 3.82 12.54
CA ARG A 78 2.10 2.85 13.11
C ARG A 78 2.23 1.48 12.44
N VAL A 79 2.27 1.40 11.11
CA VAL A 79 2.41 0.11 10.38
C VAL A 79 3.78 -0.52 10.60
N VAL A 80 4.83 0.30 10.69
CA VAL A 80 6.18 -0.18 10.97
C VAL A 80 6.31 -0.66 12.42
N GLY A 81 5.68 0.02 13.38
CA GLY A 81 5.78 -0.30 14.81
C GLY A 81 4.81 -1.37 15.32
N ASP A 82 3.70 -1.63 14.63
CA ASP A 82 2.65 -2.55 15.07
C ASP A 82 2.58 -3.79 14.16
N HIS A 83 3.19 -4.89 14.61
CA HIS A 83 3.17 -6.17 13.90
C HIS A 83 1.76 -6.77 13.74
N ASN A 84 0.86 -6.54 14.69
CA ASN A 84 -0.50 -7.09 14.62
C ASN A 84 -1.30 -6.37 13.54
N LEU A 85 -1.25 -5.04 13.54
CA LEU A 85 -1.85 -4.23 12.49
C LEU A 85 -1.29 -4.61 11.12
N ARG A 86 0.03 -4.80 11.02
CA ARG A 86 0.66 -5.22 9.77
C ARG A 86 0.08 -6.53 9.25
N ASN A 87 0.00 -7.54 10.10
CA ASN A 87 -0.55 -8.84 9.73
C ASN A 87 -2.04 -8.74 9.33
N GLU A 88 -2.81 -7.91 10.03
CA GLU A 88 -4.20 -7.63 9.67
C GLU A 88 -4.31 -7.05 8.26
N LEU A 89 -3.53 -6.00 7.96
CA LEU A 89 -3.52 -5.35 6.65
C LEU A 89 -3.07 -6.32 5.54
N ILE A 90 -2.13 -7.22 5.80
CA ILE A 90 -1.70 -8.24 4.82
C ILE A 90 -2.84 -9.20 4.50
N ILE A 91 -3.54 -9.69 5.52
CA ILE A 91 -4.66 -10.63 5.35
C ILE A 91 -5.80 -9.96 4.59
N LYS A 92 -6.18 -8.76 5.01
CA LYS A 92 -7.23 -7.97 4.36
C LYS A 92 -6.84 -7.60 2.93
N GLY A 93 -5.61 -7.16 2.69
CA GLY A 93 -5.11 -6.80 1.37
C GLY A 93 -5.20 -7.95 0.38
N LYS A 94 -4.73 -9.14 0.77
CA LYS A 94 -4.85 -10.34 -0.07
C LYS A 94 -6.30 -10.75 -0.34
N ALA A 95 -7.23 -10.47 0.57
CA ALA A 95 -8.65 -10.73 0.36
C ALA A 95 -9.26 -9.68 -0.59
N GLN A 96 -8.97 -8.40 -0.38
CA GLN A 96 -9.43 -7.27 -1.18
C GLN A 96 -8.98 -7.40 -2.64
N ALA A 97 -7.70 -7.73 -2.86
CA ALA A 97 -7.15 -7.86 -4.21
C ALA A 97 -7.87 -8.91 -5.07
N LYS A 98 -8.42 -9.96 -4.46
CA LYS A 98 -9.17 -11.02 -5.17
C LYS A 98 -10.50 -10.53 -5.76
N LEU A 99 -11.00 -9.37 -5.34
CA LEU A 99 -12.23 -8.79 -5.89
C LEU A 99 -12.00 -8.19 -7.29
N TYR A 100 -10.74 -8.02 -7.71
CA TYR A 100 -10.35 -7.34 -8.94
C TYR A 100 -9.56 -8.23 -9.91
N SER A 101 -9.52 -9.55 -9.66
CA SER A 101 -8.77 -10.56 -10.41
C SER A 101 -9.65 -11.62 -11.06
#